data_AF-A0AAU3R4W9-F1
#
_entry.id   AF-A0AAU3R4W9-F1
#
_cell.length_a   1.000
_cell.length_b   1.000
_cell.length_c   1.000
_cell.angle_alpha   90.00
_cell.angle_beta   90.00
_cell.angle_gamma   90.00
#
_symmetry.space_group_name_H-M   'P 1'
#
loop_
_entity.id
_entity.type
_entity.pdbx_description
1 polymer ?
#
loop_
_entity_poly.entity_id
_entity_poly.type
_entity_poly.pdbx_seq_one_letter_code
_entity_poly.pdbx_strand_id
1 'polypeptide(L)'
;MITVGVEEEYLLVDPETLLPTPLVQEVRATARLAPIAEEREVQDELLQAQIEVATPVCTALEEVGGHLLRLRHAVASAAQANGCRIAISATSPVRDAVPVPITSTARYVKMQQEARLLVDEQLICGMHVHVGMPDRETGVAVLNRLRGWLPTLLAMSANGPLWDGQDTGFASWRTIIFGRWPVSGPPPHFAGLADYEARADALVEPGVIPDRGQLYWQARLSERYPTIEVRCCDVQLEADDAVMLAGVVRGLAATAIAEEKAGVAHTPCRPELLQAATWHAARHGISSMLVDPKGRLRSSGDVLCALLRYIGPALEDNGDHREVTSLVHRLLQRGTSADRQRRALAEAGLPAVGALITSGATIV
;
A
#
# COMPACT_ATOMS: atom_id res chain seq x y z
N MET A 1 13.75 19.93 -3.15
CA MET A 1 12.41 19.47 -3.57
C MET A 1 12.34 17.97 -3.32
N ILE A 2 11.29 17.48 -2.68
CA ILE A 2 11.15 16.07 -2.33
C ILE A 2 10.25 15.41 -3.38
N THR A 3 10.79 14.43 -4.09
CA THR A 3 10.08 13.70 -5.14
C THR A 3 9.28 12.52 -4.57
N VAL A 4 8.26 12.11 -5.31
CA VAL A 4 7.33 11.03 -4.95
C VAL A 4 7.07 10.13 -6.15
N GLY A 5 6.93 8.83 -5.92
CA GLY A 5 6.42 7.86 -6.89
C GLY A 5 5.40 6.94 -6.22
N VAL A 6 4.40 6.49 -6.97
CA VAL A 6 3.34 5.61 -6.46
C VAL A 6 3.25 4.35 -7.30
N GLU A 7 3.16 3.20 -6.62
CA GLU A 7 2.83 1.91 -7.22
C GLU A 7 1.45 1.47 -6.73
N GLU A 8 0.61 0.94 -7.62
CA GLU A 8 -0.67 0.33 -7.27
C GLU A 8 -0.80 -1.06 -7.90
N GLU A 9 -1.23 -2.02 -7.09
CA GLU A 9 -1.51 -3.39 -7.51
C GLU A 9 -3.02 -3.59 -7.66
N TYR A 10 -3.46 -4.32 -8.69
CA TYR A 10 -4.86 -4.65 -8.90
C TYR A 10 -5.06 -6.14 -9.14
N LEU A 11 -6.22 -6.65 -8.73
CA LEU A 11 -6.67 -8.00 -9.09
C LEU A 11 -7.33 -7.96 -10.48
N LEU A 12 -7.06 -8.96 -11.31
CA LEU A 12 -7.82 -9.27 -12.52
C LEU A 12 -8.92 -10.24 -12.13
N VAL A 13 -10.18 -9.88 -12.39
CA VAL A 13 -11.34 -10.67 -12.00
C VAL A 13 -12.29 -10.89 -13.15
N ASP A 14 -12.99 -12.02 -13.10
CA ASP A 14 -14.12 -12.30 -13.96
C ASP A 14 -15.28 -11.34 -13.64
N PRO A 15 -15.91 -10.70 -14.64
CA PRO A 15 -16.90 -9.66 -14.41
C PRO A 15 -18.21 -10.15 -13.80
N GLU A 16 -18.53 -11.45 -13.89
CA GLU A 16 -19.79 -12.01 -13.37
C GLU A 16 -19.60 -12.65 -12.00
N THR A 17 -18.51 -13.39 -11.82
CA THR A 17 -18.23 -14.20 -10.62
C THR A 17 -17.29 -13.52 -9.63
N LEU A 18 -16.56 -12.49 -10.05
CA LEU A 18 -15.46 -11.82 -9.32
C LEU A 18 -14.26 -12.73 -9.01
N LEU A 19 -14.21 -13.93 -9.58
CA LEU A 19 -13.10 -14.86 -9.36
C LEU A 19 -11.80 -14.30 -9.96
N PRO A 20 -10.66 -14.36 -9.23
CA PRO A 20 -9.36 -14.00 -9.77
C PRO A 20 -9.05 -14.78 -11.06
N THR A 21 -8.72 -14.06 -12.13
CA THR A 21 -8.52 -14.64 -13.46
C THR A 21 -7.07 -14.49 -13.91
N PRO A 22 -6.37 -15.59 -14.27
CA PRO A 22 -4.93 -15.57 -14.58
C PRO A 22 -4.63 -15.05 -16.00
N LEU A 23 -4.99 -13.79 -16.29
CA LEU A 23 -4.86 -13.16 -17.62
C LEU A 23 -3.81 -12.03 -17.67
N VAL A 24 -2.89 -11.96 -16.70
CA VAL A 24 -1.93 -10.84 -16.63
C VAL A 24 -1.10 -10.67 -17.90
N GLN A 25 -0.71 -11.77 -18.56
CA GLN A 25 0.14 -11.69 -19.76
C GLN A 25 -0.62 -11.06 -20.95
N GLU A 26 -1.85 -11.48 -21.17
CA GLU A 26 -2.75 -10.98 -22.21
C GLU A 26 -3.10 -9.51 -21.98
N VAL A 27 -3.42 -9.16 -20.73
CA VAL A 27 -3.73 -7.78 -20.33
C VAL A 27 -2.50 -6.89 -20.51
N ARG A 28 -1.31 -7.32 -20.08
CA ARG A 28 -0.07 -6.54 -20.26
C ARG A 28 0.30 -6.37 -21.72
N ALA A 29 0.18 -7.42 -22.53
CA ALA A 29 0.43 -7.33 -23.96
C ALA A 29 -0.48 -6.27 -24.60
N THR A 30 -1.76 -6.25 -24.22
CA THR A 30 -2.74 -5.26 -24.72
C THR A 30 -2.44 -3.85 -24.21
N ALA A 31 -2.12 -3.69 -22.92
CA ALA A 31 -1.81 -2.40 -22.31
C ALA A 31 -0.56 -1.75 -22.94
N ARG A 32 0.46 -2.54 -23.28
CA ARG A 32 1.70 -2.08 -23.93
C ARG A 32 1.51 -1.65 -25.38
N LEU A 33 0.49 -2.17 -26.04
CA LEU A 33 0.14 -1.76 -27.40
C LEU A 33 -0.64 -0.43 -27.42
N ALA A 34 -1.19 -0.01 -26.28
CA ALA A 34 -1.83 1.28 -26.15
C ALA A 34 -0.76 2.38 -26.05
N PRO A 35 -0.88 3.51 -26.78
CA PRO A 35 0.05 4.64 -26.70
C PRO A 35 0.02 5.39 -25.35
N ILE A 36 -0.70 4.85 -24.36
CA ILE A 36 -1.08 5.50 -23.12
C ILE A 36 -0.23 5.02 -21.94
N ALA A 37 0.54 3.92 -22.06
CA ALA A 37 1.41 3.40 -21.00
C ALA A 37 2.80 3.01 -21.54
N GLU A 38 3.85 3.34 -20.79
CA GLU A 38 5.22 2.91 -21.10
C GLU A 38 5.49 1.49 -20.57
N GLU A 39 6.42 0.76 -21.19
CA GLU A 39 6.69 -0.65 -20.85
C GLU A 39 7.12 -0.86 -19.39
N ARG A 40 7.76 0.13 -18.77
CA ARG A 40 8.21 0.08 -17.37
C ARG A 40 7.12 0.44 -16.36
N GLU A 41 6.02 1.00 -16.82
CA GLU A 41 4.92 1.42 -15.94
C GLU A 41 3.95 0.28 -15.64
N VAL A 42 4.04 -0.86 -16.35
CA VAL A 42 3.14 -2.02 -16.16
C VAL A 42 3.93 -3.31 -15.94
N GLN A 43 3.84 -3.84 -14.72
CA GLN A 43 4.66 -4.96 -14.24
C GLN A 43 3.79 -6.20 -13.92
N ASP A 44 4.44 -7.36 -13.90
CA ASP A 44 3.83 -8.59 -13.39
C ASP A 44 3.94 -8.62 -11.87
N GLU A 45 2.97 -9.26 -11.22
CA GLU A 45 3.03 -9.57 -9.79
C GLU A 45 3.18 -11.09 -9.57
N LEU A 46 3.28 -11.52 -8.31
CA LEU A 46 3.46 -12.92 -7.91
C LEU A 46 2.45 -13.88 -8.56
N LEU A 47 1.15 -13.57 -8.50
CA LEU A 47 0.10 -14.41 -9.08
C LEU A 47 -0.33 -13.86 -10.44
N GLN A 48 -0.67 -14.76 -11.37
CA GLN A 48 -1.06 -14.38 -12.74
C GLN A 48 -2.40 -13.63 -12.84
N ALA A 49 -3.09 -13.44 -11.71
CA ALA A 49 -4.33 -12.66 -11.60
C ALA A 49 -4.09 -11.27 -11.00
N GLN A 50 -2.86 -10.77 -11.00
CA GLN A 50 -2.50 -9.47 -10.45
C GLN A 50 -1.67 -8.67 -11.44
N ILE A 51 -1.90 -7.36 -11.48
CA ILE A 51 -1.16 -6.42 -12.33
C ILE A 51 -0.74 -5.23 -11.50
N GLU A 52 0.52 -4.81 -11.65
CA GLU A 52 1.08 -3.64 -10.96
C GLU A 52 1.25 -2.49 -11.96
N VAL A 53 0.91 -1.27 -11.54
CA VAL A 53 1.27 -0.04 -12.25
C VAL A 53 2.14 0.85 -11.38
N ALA A 54 3.06 1.59 -12.00
CA ALA A 54 3.95 2.51 -11.31
C ALA A 54 3.99 3.88 -12.00
N THR A 55 3.84 4.96 -11.24
CA THR A 55 4.01 6.33 -11.78
C THR A 55 5.50 6.60 -12.04
N PRO A 56 5.82 7.54 -12.95
CA PRO A 56 7.12 8.19 -12.97
C PRO A 56 7.44 8.90 -11.64
N VAL A 57 8.68 9.39 -11.53
CA VAL A 57 9.08 10.26 -10.43
C VAL A 57 8.39 11.61 -10.59
N CYS A 58 7.51 11.93 -9.65
CA CYS A 58 6.71 13.15 -9.63
C CYS A 58 7.29 14.19 -8.65
N THR A 59 7.03 15.45 -8.92
CA THR A 59 7.38 16.61 -8.10
C THR A 59 6.15 17.29 -7.49
N ALA A 60 4.95 17.06 -8.05
CA ALA A 60 3.67 17.56 -7.54
C ALA A 60 2.64 16.43 -7.39
N LEU A 61 1.67 16.61 -6.48
CA LEU A 61 0.56 15.66 -6.30
C LEU A 61 -0.40 15.62 -7.49
N GLU A 62 -0.56 16.74 -8.19
CA GLU A 62 -1.34 16.80 -9.44
C GLU A 62 -0.75 15.86 -10.51
N GLU A 63 0.58 15.77 -10.62
CA GLU A 63 1.25 14.83 -11.53
C GLU A 63 0.95 13.39 -11.13
N VAL A 64 1.02 13.06 -9.84
CA VAL A 64 0.68 11.72 -9.32
C VAL A 64 -0.76 11.37 -9.71
N GLY A 65 -1.72 12.26 -9.46
CA GLY A 65 -3.13 12.06 -9.81
C GLY A 65 -3.33 11.82 -11.31
N GLY A 66 -2.73 12.65 -12.16
CA GLY A 66 -2.80 12.51 -13.61
C GLY A 66 -2.22 11.18 -14.11
N HIS A 67 -1.07 10.76 -13.58
CA HIS A 67 -0.47 9.48 -13.94
C HIS A 67 -1.31 8.29 -13.46
N LEU A 68 -1.84 8.32 -12.23
CA LEU A 68 -2.68 7.23 -11.71
C LEU A 68 -3.96 7.07 -12.52
N LEU A 69 -4.66 8.17 -12.84
CA LEU A 69 -5.87 8.13 -13.68
C LEU A 69 -5.58 7.53 -15.06
N ARG A 70 -4.50 7.99 -15.72
CA ARG A 70 -4.06 7.47 -17.02
C ARG A 70 -3.75 5.97 -16.95
N LEU A 71 -2.97 5.55 -15.96
CA LEU A 71 -2.53 4.15 -15.81
C LEU A 71 -3.72 3.24 -15.50
N ARG A 72 -4.59 3.62 -14.55
CA ARG A 72 -5.84 2.91 -14.25
C ARG A 72 -6.69 2.73 -15.49
N HIS A 73 -6.89 3.79 -16.27
CA HIS A 73 -7.65 3.72 -17.52
C HIS A 73 -7.02 2.75 -18.54
N ALA A 74 -5.70 2.79 -18.71
CA ALA A 74 -4.99 1.91 -19.62
C ALA A 74 -5.15 0.43 -19.24
N VAL A 75 -4.90 0.06 -17.98
CA VAL A 75 -5.03 -1.33 -17.53
C VAL A 75 -6.48 -1.80 -17.46
N ALA A 76 -7.43 -0.92 -17.13
CA ALA A 76 -8.86 -1.24 -17.14
C ALA A 76 -9.37 -1.56 -18.54
N SER A 77 -8.98 -0.73 -19.52
CA SER A 77 -9.34 -0.93 -20.93
C SER A 77 -8.73 -2.21 -21.48
N ALA A 78 -7.47 -2.50 -21.13
CA ALA A 78 -6.79 -3.73 -21.50
C ALA A 78 -7.44 -4.97 -20.85
N ALA A 79 -7.82 -4.91 -19.58
CA ALA A 79 -8.55 -5.97 -18.90
C ALA A 79 -9.88 -6.26 -19.59
N GLN A 80 -10.66 -5.21 -19.90
CA GLN A 80 -11.93 -5.34 -20.61
C GLN A 80 -11.80 -5.95 -22.00
N ALA A 81 -10.77 -5.57 -22.76
CA ALA A 81 -10.49 -6.13 -24.08
C ALA A 81 -10.16 -7.64 -24.03
N ASN A 82 -9.63 -8.13 -22.91
CA ASN A 82 -9.30 -9.53 -22.68
C ASN A 82 -10.37 -10.29 -21.87
N GLY A 83 -11.57 -9.71 -21.69
CA GLY A 83 -12.71 -10.39 -21.07
C GLY A 83 -12.73 -10.38 -19.54
N CYS A 84 -11.86 -9.62 -18.87
CA CYS A 84 -11.85 -9.47 -17.41
C CYS A 84 -12.05 -8.00 -16.98
N ARG A 85 -11.94 -7.72 -15.69
CA ARG A 85 -11.94 -6.38 -15.10
C ARG A 85 -10.81 -6.26 -14.09
N ILE A 86 -10.31 -5.05 -13.87
CA ILE A 86 -9.51 -4.77 -12.68
C ILE A 86 -10.45 -4.60 -11.48
N ALA A 87 -10.07 -5.15 -10.33
CA ALA A 87 -10.72 -4.94 -9.05
C ALA A 87 -9.76 -4.24 -8.10
N ILE A 88 -10.20 -3.10 -7.57
CA ILE A 88 -9.42 -2.24 -6.69
C ILE A 88 -9.77 -2.59 -5.23
N SER A 89 -9.23 -3.69 -4.75
CA SER A 89 -9.33 -4.10 -3.35
C SER A 89 -8.05 -4.76 -2.89
N ALA A 90 -7.69 -4.54 -1.64
CA ALA A 90 -6.47 -5.07 -1.08
C ALA A 90 -6.48 -6.58 -0.85
N THR A 91 -7.64 -7.22 -0.95
CA THR A 91 -7.83 -8.66 -0.87
C THR A 91 -8.86 -9.10 -1.88
N SER A 92 -8.71 -10.31 -2.42
CA SER A 92 -9.76 -10.87 -3.28
C SER A 92 -11.05 -11.12 -2.47
N PRO A 93 -12.20 -10.56 -2.90
CA PRO A 93 -13.45 -10.73 -2.17
C PRO A 93 -13.97 -12.17 -2.24
N VAL A 94 -13.60 -12.91 -3.29
CA VAL A 94 -13.95 -14.33 -3.49
C VAL A 94 -12.69 -15.13 -3.84
N ARG A 95 -12.70 -16.44 -3.60
CA ARG A 95 -11.62 -17.35 -3.99
C ARG A 95 -12.19 -18.59 -4.65
N ASP A 96 -11.41 -19.16 -5.56
CA ASP A 96 -11.68 -20.48 -6.11
C ASP A 96 -10.98 -21.54 -5.25
N ALA A 97 -11.47 -22.78 -5.30
CA ALA A 97 -10.81 -23.95 -4.74
C ALA A 97 -9.48 -24.25 -5.45
N VAL A 98 -9.38 -23.88 -6.74
CA VAL A 98 -8.14 -24.02 -7.52
C VAL A 98 -7.27 -22.77 -7.31
N PRO A 99 -6.02 -22.90 -6.82
CA PRO A 99 -5.11 -21.76 -6.66
C PRO A 99 -4.78 -21.10 -8.00
N VAL A 100 -4.65 -19.78 -7.99
CA VAL A 100 -4.17 -19.02 -9.15
C VAL A 100 -2.71 -19.40 -9.45
N PRO A 101 -2.35 -19.67 -10.71
CA PRO A 101 -0.97 -19.93 -11.08
C PRO A 101 -0.03 -18.76 -10.73
N ILE A 102 1.19 -19.08 -10.31
CA ILE A 102 2.25 -18.10 -10.11
C ILE A 102 2.81 -17.60 -11.46
N THR A 103 3.28 -16.37 -11.51
CA THR A 103 4.06 -15.87 -12.64
C THR A 103 5.39 -16.65 -12.72
N SER A 104 5.78 -17.10 -13.91
CA SER A 104 6.88 -18.07 -14.12
C SER A 104 8.28 -17.44 -14.03
N THR A 105 8.57 -16.75 -12.93
CA THR A 105 9.93 -16.27 -12.60
C THR A 105 10.61 -17.25 -11.65
N ALA A 106 11.94 -17.36 -11.73
CA ALA A 106 12.71 -18.25 -10.84
C ALA A 106 12.47 -17.93 -9.36
N ARG A 107 12.32 -16.64 -9.02
CA ARG A 107 12.03 -16.15 -7.66
C ARG A 107 10.67 -16.68 -7.16
N TYR A 108 9.61 -16.54 -7.95
CA TYR A 108 8.26 -16.92 -7.55
C TYR A 108 8.08 -18.44 -7.48
N VAL A 109 8.73 -19.19 -8.37
CA VAL A 109 8.77 -20.66 -8.30
C VAL A 109 9.40 -21.13 -6.99
N LYS A 110 10.51 -20.52 -6.58
CA LYS A 110 11.16 -20.83 -5.30
C LYS A 110 10.26 -20.50 -4.11
N MET A 111 9.60 -19.34 -4.11
CA MET A 111 8.64 -18.98 -3.05
C MET A 111 7.51 -20.00 -2.90
N GLN A 112 6.95 -20.48 -4.01
CA GLN A 112 5.88 -21.49 -3.98
C GLN A 112 6.37 -22.84 -3.43
N GLN A 113 7.62 -23.23 -3.70
CA GLN A 113 8.21 -24.44 -3.15
C GLN A 113 8.41 -24.36 -1.62
N GLU A 114 8.76 -23.17 -1.11
CA GLU A 114 9.06 -22.95 0.31
C GLU A 114 7.79 -22.72 1.16
N ALA A 115 6.80 -22.00 0.63
CA ALA A 115 5.64 -21.53 1.40
C ALA A 115 4.33 -21.65 0.61
N ARG A 116 4.06 -22.82 0.02
CA ARG A 116 2.95 -23.06 -0.93
C ARG A 116 1.61 -22.42 -0.54
N LEU A 117 1.08 -22.74 0.63
CA LEU A 117 -0.24 -22.22 1.05
C LEU A 117 -0.22 -20.70 1.28
N LEU A 118 0.90 -20.15 1.76
CA LEU A 118 1.03 -18.69 1.91
C LEU A 118 1.04 -18.00 0.54
N VAL A 119 1.67 -18.61 -0.47
CA VAL A 119 1.68 -18.15 -1.86
C VAL A 119 0.28 -18.22 -2.48
N ASP A 120 -0.44 -19.32 -2.28
CA ASP A 120 -1.82 -19.50 -2.78
C ASP A 120 -2.82 -18.47 -2.16
N GLU A 121 -2.42 -17.85 -1.04
CA GLU A 121 -3.16 -16.79 -0.36
C GLU A 121 -2.64 -15.37 -0.67
N GLN A 122 -1.64 -15.18 -1.55
CA GLN A 122 -1.15 -13.86 -1.97
C GLN A 122 -2.06 -13.14 -2.97
N LEU A 123 -3.38 -13.32 -2.85
CA LEU A 123 -4.38 -12.55 -3.59
C LEU A 123 -4.64 -11.21 -2.89
N ILE A 124 -3.56 -10.45 -2.69
CA ILE A 124 -3.54 -9.21 -1.93
C ILE A 124 -2.87 -8.10 -2.72
N CYS A 125 -3.43 -6.90 -2.66
CA CYS A 125 -2.97 -5.76 -3.47
C CYS A 125 -2.66 -4.54 -2.59
N GLY A 126 -1.48 -3.97 -2.78
CA GLY A 126 -1.00 -2.80 -2.07
C GLY A 126 -1.02 -1.52 -2.88
N MET A 127 -0.75 -0.43 -2.15
CA MET A 127 -0.24 0.81 -2.71
C MET A 127 1.12 1.08 -2.04
N HIS A 128 2.15 1.34 -2.85
CA HIS A 128 3.47 1.73 -2.33
C HIS A 128 3.74 3.19 -2.66
N VAL A 129 4.30 3.92 -1.69
CA VAL A 129 4.74 5.30 -1.88
C VAL A 129 6.24 5.39 -1.70
N HIS A 130 6.92 5.77 -2.76
CA HIS A 130 8.34 6.09 -2.76
C HIS A 130 8.55 7.58 -2.51
N VAL A 131 9.48 7.91 -1.62
CA VAL A 131 9.90 9.30 -1.38
C VAL A 131 11.41 9.42 -1.53
N GLY A 132 11.86 10.33 -2.40
CA GLY A 132 13.27 10.59 -2.67
C GLY A 132 14.03 11.05 -1.43
N MET A 133 15.10 10.33 -1.08
CA MET A 133 15.95 10.64 0.08
C MET A 133 17.25 11.33 -0.36
N PRO A 134 17.80 12.26 0.44
CA PRO A 134 19.10 12.87 0.15
C PRO A 134 20.24 11.85 0.10
N ASP A 135 20.22 10.91 1.04
CA ASP A 135 21.20 9.85 1.23
C ASP A 135 20.58 8.72 2.08
N ARG A 136 21.27 7.58 2.18
CA ARG A 136 20.75 6.38 2.84
C ARG A 136 20.76 6.53 4.37
N GLU A 137 21.71 7.26 4.93
CA GLU A 137 21.81 7.58 6.35
C GLU A 137 20.58 8.37 6.83
N THR A 138 20.25 9.45 6.12
CA THR A 138 19.02 10.22 6.30
C THR A 138 17.81 9.33 6.11
N GLY A 139 17.86 8.43 5.12
CA GLY A 139 16.81 7.43 4.89
C GLY A 139 16.52 6.57 6.13
N VAL A 140 17.54 6.06 6.82
CA VAL A 140 17.34 5.28 8.05
C VAL A 140 16.78 6.14 9.19
N ALA A 141 17.27 7.37 9.33
CA ALA A 141 16.76 8.31 10.34
C ALA A 141 15.27 8.64 10.12
N VAL A 142 14.88 8.90 8.87
CA VAL A 142 13.48 9.13 8.48
C VAL A 142 12.66 7.86 8.72
N LEU A 143 13.14 6.69 8.30
CA LEU A 143 12.48 5.41 8.54
C LEU A 143 12.15 5.21 10.02
N ASN A 144 13.10 5.45 10.91
CA ASN A 144 12.91 5.37 12.37
C ASN A 144 11.80 6.29 12.88
N ARG A 145 11.67 7.50 12.33
CA ARG A 145 10.63 8.50 12.70
C ARG A 145 9.26 8.13 12.16
N LEU A 146 9.20 7.54 10.97
CA LEU A 146 7.95 7.12 10.33
C LEU A 146 7.29 5.93 11.07
N ARG A 147 8.07 5.11 11.77
CA ARG A 147 7.58 3.91 12.49
C ARG A 147 6.28 4.17 13.28
N GLY A 148 6.24 5.24 14.07
CA GLY A 148 5.08 5.56 14.91
C GLY A 148 3.81 5.95 14.14
N TRP A 149 3.95 6.33 12.86
CA TRP A 149 2.85 6.75 12.00
C TRP A 149 2.36 5.65 11.05
N LEU A 150 3.12 4.56 10.84
CA LEU A 150 2.73 3.44 9.97
C LEU A 150 1.35 2.84 10.34
N PRO A 151 0.99 2.63 11.62
CA PRO A 151 -0.36 2.17 11.96
C PRO A 151 -1.45 3.16 11.55
N THR A 152 -1.17 4.47 11.59
CA THR A 152 -2.13 5.49 11.17
C THR A 152 -2.33 5.47 9.66
N LEU A 153 -1.25 5.35 8.88
CA LEU A 153 -1.32 5.22 7.42
C LEU A 153 -2.09 3.95 7.01
N LEU A 154 -1.79 2.82 7.66
CA LEU A 154 -2.52 1.58 7.46
C LEU A 154 -4.02 1.77 7.72
N ALA A 155 -4.38 2.35 8.87
CA ALA A 155 -5.78 2.60 9.23
C ALA A 155 -6.51 3.48 8.20
N MET A 156 -5.86 4.55 7.73
CA MET A 156 -6.41 5.45 6.71
C MET A 156 -6.63 4.74 5.37
N SER A 157 -5.69 3.87 4.97
CA SER A 157 -5.70 3.19 3.67
C SER A 157 -6.63 1.98 3.58
N ALA A 158 -7.15 1.46 4.70
CA ALA A 158 -7.78 0.14 4.74
C ALA A 158 -8.87 -0.09 3.65
N ASN A 159 -8.65 -1.11 2.81
CA ASN A 159 -9.48 -1.45 1.63
C ASN A 159 -9.55 -2.97 1.34
N GLY A 160 -9.49 -3.81 2.37
CA GLY A 160 -9.59 -5.27 2.19
C GLY A 160 -10.36 -5.94 3.31
N PRO A 161 -11.67 -5.68 3.47
CA PRO A 161 -12.44 -6.30 4.55
C PRO A 161 -12.90 -7.73 4.25
N LEU A 162 -12.97 -8.11 2.97
CA LEU A 162 -13.52 -9.39 2.55
C LEU A 162 -12.43 -10.42 2.22
N TRP A 163 -12.72 -11.68 2.51
CA TRP A 163 -11.93 -12.84 2.13
C TRP A 163 -12.84 -14.04 2.00
N ASP A 164 -12.73 -14.78 0.89
CA ASP A 164 -13.50 -16.00 0.67
C ASP A 164 -15.03 -15.81 0.83
N GLY A 165 -15.54 -14.71 0.26
CA GLY A 165 -16.96 -14.35 0.27
C GLY A 165 -17.47 -13.79 1.58
N GLN A 166 -16.63 -13.58 2.60
CA GLN A 166 -17.05 -13.20 3.94
C GLN A 166 -16.34 -11.94 4.46
N ASP A 167 -17.02 -11.16 5.30
CA ASP A 167 -16.37 -10.11 6.08
C ASP A 167 -15.48 -10.76 7.15
N THR A 168 -14.19 -10.49 7.06
CA THR A 168 -13.16 -11.03 7.96
C THR A 168 -13.23 -10.44 9.36
N GLY A 169 -13.98 -9.35 9.53
CA GLY A 169 -13.93 -8.48 10.68
C GLY A 169 -12.76 -7.48 10.65
N PHE A 170 -11.81 -7.57 9.73
CA PHE A 170 -10.70 -6.62 9.61
C PHE A 170 -10.99 -5.55 8.57
N ALA A 171 -10.46 -4.35 8.73
CA ALA A 171 -10.52 -3.32 7.69
C ALA A 171 -9.45 -3.56 6.60
N SER A 172 -8.27 -4.08 6.99
CA SER A 172 -7.20 -4.54 6.10
C SER A 172 -6.84 -5.98 6.45
N TRP A 173 -7.49 -6.94 5.79
CA TRP A 173 -7.11 -8.35 5.89
C TRP A 173 -5.78 -8.64 5.17
N ARG A 174 -5.40 -7.81 4.19
CA ARG A 174 -4.06 -7.80 3.55
C ARG A 174 -2.95 -7.81 4.58
N THR A 175 -3.05 -6.96 5.61
CA THR A 175 -2.04 -6.90 6.68
C THR A 175 -1.91 -8.23 7.44
N ILE A 176 -3.02 -8.94 7.65
CA ILE A 176 -3.03 -10.23 8.36
C ILE A 176 -2.46 -11.36 7.47
N ILE A 177 -2.69 -11.30 6.16
CA ILE A 177 -2.05 -12.23 5.21
C ILE A 177 -0.54 -11.98 5.15
N PHE A 178 -0.12 -10.72 4.97
CA PHE A 178 1.30 -10.36 4.93
C PHE A 178 2.03 -10.70 6.23
N GLY A 179 1.37 -10.59 7.39
CA GLY A 179 1.96 -10.86 8.70
C GLY A 179 2.37 -12.32 8.94
N ARG A 180 2.02 -13.25 8.05
CA ARG A 180 2.39 -14.68 8.13
C ARG A 180 3.79 -14.97 7.56
N TRP A 181 4.39 -14.02 6.84
CA TRP A 181 5.74 -14.18 6.30
C TRP A 181 6.81 -13.99 7.38
N PRO A 182 8.00 -14.63 7.26
CA PRO A 182 9.02 -14.65 8.31
C PRO A 182 9.52 -13.27 8.74
N VAL A 183 9.60 -12.33 7.80
CA VAL A 183 10.07 -10.95 8.04
C VAL A 183 9.03 -9.97 7.53
N SER A 184 8.03 -9.69 8.37
CA SER A 184 6.89 -8.85 8.02
C SER A 184 6.45 -7.94 9.18
N GLY A 185 5.78 -6.84 8.85
CA GLY A 185 5.20 -5.90 9.81
C GLY A 185 6.01 -4.61 9.97
N PRO A 186 5.89 -3.89 11.09
CA PRO A 186 6.60 -2.63 11.27
C PRO A 186 8.12 -2.86 11.29
N PRO A 187 8.91 -1.99 10.62
CA PRO A 187 10.36 -2.13 10.63
C PRO A 187 10.90 -1.96 12.06
N PRO A 188 12.01 -2.64 12.39
CA PRO A 188 12.74 -2.39 13.62
C PRO A 188 13.20 -0.93 13.77
N HIS A 189 13.57 -0.54 14.98
CA HIS A 189 14.43 0.63 15.14
C HIS A 189 15.88 0.26 14.76
N PHE A 190 16.57 1.19 14.11
CA PHE A 190 17.98 1.03 13.72
C PHE A 190 18.85 2.11 14.35
N ALA A 191 20.04 1.76 14.84
CA ALA A 191 20.98 2.75 15.38
C ALA A 191 21.55 3.69 14.31
N GLY A 192 21.55 3.27 13.04
CA GLY A 192 22.02 4.01 11.88
C GLY A 192 22.11 3.09 10.66
N LEU A 193 22.68 3.58 9.56
CA LEU A 193 22.78 2.80 8.32
C LEU A 193 23.53 1.47 8.50
N ALA A 194 24.67 1.47 9.20
CA ALA A 194 25.44 0.24 9.41
C ALA A 194 24.63 -0.84 10.17
N ASP A 195 23.81 -0.45 11.14
CA ASP A 195 22.93 -1.38 11.87
C ASP A 195 21.77 -1.88 10.97
N TYR A 196 21.23 -1.01 10.11
CA TYR A 196 20.25 -1.42 9.10
C TYR A 196 20.81 -2.49 8.16
N GLU A 197 21.98 -2.23 7.57
CA GLU A 197 22.65 -3.16 6.65
C GLU A 197 22.98 -4.50 7.32
N ALA A 198 23.64 -4.46 8.48
CA ALA A 198 24.05 -5.66 9.20
C ALA A 198 22.84 -6.54 9.56
N ARG A 199 21.71 -5.92 9.94
CA ARG A 199 20.50 -6.67 10.29
C ARG A 199 19.74 -7.19 9.08
N ALA A 200 19.76 -6.47 7.96
CA ALA A 200 19.23 -6.98 6.71
C ALA A 200 20.05 -8.18 6.22
N ASP A 201 21.38 -8.10 6.25
CA ASP A 201 22.28 -9.18 5.84
C ASP A 201 22.17 -10.41 6.75
N ALA A 202 22.05 -10.20 8.06
CA ALA A 202 21.86 -11.30 9.02
C ALA A 202 20.56 -12.11 8.80
N LEU A 203 19.59 -11.58 8.06
CA LEU A 203 18.38 -12.31 7.66
C LEU A 203 18.60 -13.10 6.36
N VAL A 204 19.47 -12.62 5.48
CA VAL A 204 19.75 -13.23 4.17
C VAL A 204 20.85 -14.29 4.26
N GLU A 205 21.94 -14.02 4.98
CA GLU A 205 23.13 -14.91 5.05
C GLU A 205 22.80 -16.35 5.52
N PRO A 206 21.97 -16.57 6.56
CA PRO A 206 21.61 -17.92 6.99
C PRO A 206 20.55 -18.57 6.09
N GLY A 207 20.01 -17.85 5.11
CA GLY A 207 18.93 -18.30 4.23
C GLY A 207 17.53 -18.26 4.85
N VAL A 208 17.31 -17.47 5.91
CA VAL A 208 15.96 -17.28 6.49
C VAL A 208 15.02 -16.63 5.47
N ILE A 209 15.57 -15.69 4.70
CA ILE A 209 14.98 -15.17 3.48
C ILE A 209 16.00 -15.28 2.33
N PRO A 210 15.56 -15.47 1.06
CA PRO A 210 16.44 -15.68 -0.07
C PRO A 210 17.15 -14.40 -0.53
N ASP A 211 16.52 -13.25 -0.33
CA ASP A 211 17.05 -11.93 -0.69
C ASP A 211 16.33 -10.82 0.09
N ARG A 212 16.91 -9.61 0.08
CA ARG A 212 16.37 -8.42 0.77
C ARG A 212 15.01 -7.97 0.22
N GLY A 213 14.61 -8.41 -0.97
CA GLY A 213 13.28 -8.18 -1.50
C GLY A 213 12.17 -8.86 -0.70
N GLN A 214 12.49 -9.88 0.12
CA GLN A 214 11.55 -10.48 1.08
C GLN A 214 11.55 -9.81 2.47
N LEU A 215 12.22 -8.66 2.62
CA LEU A 215 11.98 -7.79 3.76
C LEU A 215 10.62 -7.12 3.60
N TYR A 216 9.55 -7.76 4.07
CA TYR A 216 8.18 -7.27 4.01
C TYR A 216 7.86 -6.29 5.15
N TRP A 217 8.84 -5.45 5.47
CA TRP A 217 8.60 -4.35 6.38
C TRP A 217 7.63 -3.34 5.76
N GLN A 218 6.78 -2.78 6.61
CA GLN A 218 5.77 -1.78 6.25
C GLN A 218 6.36 -0.48 5.70
N ALA A 219 7.63 -0.21 5.98
CA ALA A 219 8.45 0.74 5.25
C ALA A 219 9.91 0.25 5.26
N ARG A 220 10.67 0.59 4.22
CA ARG A 220 12.09 0.22 4.10
C ARG A 220 12.86 1.19 3.22
N LEU A 221 14.18 1.10 3.23
CA LEU A 221 14.98 1.66 2.13
C LEU A 221 14.73 0.81 0.88
N SER A 222 14.45 1.46 -0.25
CA SER A 222 14.32 0.73 -1.50
C SER A 222 15.70 0.22 -1.95
N GLU A 223 15.76 -1.06 -2.37
CA GLU A 223 16.96 -1.67 -2.93
C GLU A 223 17.23 -1.18 -4.37
N ARG A 224 16.21 -0.62 -5.04
CA ARG A 224 16.28 -0.21 -6.45
C ARG A 224 16.40 1.30 -6.64
N TYR A 225 15.77 2.07 -5.76
CA TYR A 225 15.68 3.52 -5.89
C TYR A 225 16.23 4.21 -4.64
N PRO A 226 16.83 5.41 -4.75
CA PRO A 226 17.33 6.17 -3.59
C PRO A 226 16.15 6.80 -2.81
N THR A 227 15.30 5.96 -2.25
CA THR A 227 14.01 6.31 -1.66
C THR A 227 13.77 5.53 -0.39
N ILE A 228 12.91 6.08 0.48
CA ILE A 228 12.14 5.25 1.39
C ILE A 228 10.87 4.83 0.66
N GLU A 229 10.54 3.56 0.83
CA GLU A 229 9.37 2.92 0.25
C GLU A 229 8.41 2.55 1.40
N VAL A 230 7.24 3.20 1.44
CA VAL A 230 6.16 2.90 2.40
C VAL A 230 5.18 1.92 1.75
N ARG A 231 5.01 0.74 2.34
CA ARG A 231 4.29 -0.41 1.77
C ARG A 231 3.11 -0.90 2.60
N CYS A 232 2.81 -0.22 3.70
CA CYS A 232 1.70 -0.60 4.60
C CYS A 232 0.32 -0.32 4.00
N CYS A 233 0.23 0.50 2.96
CA CYS A 233 -1.06 0.92 2.43
C CYS A 233 -1.70 -0.19 1.59
N ASP A 234 -3.00 -0.36 1.79
CA ASP A 234 -3.88 -1.06 0.88
C ASP A 234 -4.07 -0.22 -0.42
N VAL A 235 -4.38 -0.85 -1.56
CA VAL A 235 -4.74 -0.10 -2.80
C VAL A 235 -6.02 0.71 -2.59
N GLN A 236 -6.16 1.91 -3.20
CA GLN A 236 -7.30 2.81 -2.95
C GLN A 236 -8.34 2.81 -4.06
N LEU A 237 -9.64 2.74 -3.71
CA LEU A 237 -10.74 2.78 -4.69
C LEU A 237 -10.68 4.01 -5.60
N GLU A 238 -10.30 5.17 -5.08
CA GLU A 238 -10.24 6.44 -5.80
C GLU A 238 -8.81 6.97 -5.90
N ALA A 239 -8.47 7.56 -7.05
CA ALA A 239 -7.15 8.14 -7.27
C ALA A 239 -6.87 9.29 -6.29
N ASP A 240 -7.88 10.09 -5.96
CA ASP A 240 -7.78 11.13 -4.91
C ASP A 240 -7.32 10.57 -3.56
N ASP A 241 -7.85 9.40 -3.15
CA ASP A 241 -7.45 8.78 -1.87
C ASP A 241 -5.99 8.29 -1.93
N ALA A 242 -5.52 7.81 -3.09
CA ALA A 242 -4.11 7.48 -3.33
C ALA A 242 -3.22 8.73 -3.30
N VAL A 243 -3.63 9.83 -3.94
CA VAL A 243 -2.93 11.13 -3.93
C VAL A 243 -2.83 11.68 -2.50
N MET A 244 -3.91 11.60 -1.72
CA MET A 244 -3.90 11.97 -0.31
C MET A 244 -2.83 11.19 0.47
N LEU A 245 -2.79 9.86 0.34
CA LEU A 245 -1.80 9.02 1.02
C LEU A 245 -0.38 9.38 0.58
N ALA A 246 -0.16 9.62 -0.71
CA ALA A 246 1.13 10.06 -1.25
C ALA A 246 1.58 11.40 -0.64
N GLY A 247 0.67 12.37 -0.54
CA GLY A 247 0.92 13.68 0.10
C GLY A 247 1.21 13.57 1.60
N VAL A 248 0.47 12.73 2.32
CA VAL A 248 0.73 12.48 3.75
C VAL A 248 2.09 11.83 3.95
N VAL A 249 2.45 10.81 3.16
CA VAL A 249 3.75 10.13 3.24
C VAL A 249 4.89 11.10 2.88
N ARG A 250 4.72 11.93 1.84
CA ARG A 250 5.67 12.98 1.48
C ARG A 250 5.85 13.99 2.62
N GLY A 251 4.76 14.46 3.23
CA GLY A 251 4.78 15.38 4.37
C GLY A 251 5.47 14.79 5.61
N LEU A 252 5.21 13.51 5.91
CA LEU A 252 5.88 12.78 7.00
C LEU A 252 7.39 12.69 6.76
N ALA A 253 7.81 12.29 5.56
CA ALA A 253 9.21 12.18 5.20
C ALA A 253 9.91 13.55 5.22
N ALA A 254 9.30 14.58 4.65
CA ALA A 254 9.82 15.95 4.65
C ALA A 254 10.01 16.51 6.07
N THR A 255 9.01 16.31 6.93
CA THR A 255 9.08 16.70 8.35
C THR A 255 10.22 15.95 9.05
N ALA A 256 10.32 14.64 8.84
CA ALA A 256 11.37 13.82 9.43
C ALA A 256 12.78 14.19 8.95
N ILE A 257 12.95 14.58 7.67
CA ILE A 257 14.22 15.10 7.14
C ILE A 257 14.59 16.42 7.83
N ALA A 258 13.63 17.33 8.00
CA ALA A 258 13.86 18.60 8.66
C ALA A 258 14.24 18.41 10.15
N GLU A 259 13.54 17.53 10.85
CA GLU A 259 13.84 17.16 12.23
C GLU A 259 15.24 16.55 12.40
N GLU A 260 15.63 15.65 11.48
CA GLU A 260 16.95 15.04 11.50
C GLU A 260 18.07 16.08 11.34
N LYS A 261 17.91 16.98 10.36
CA LYS A 261 18.86 18.09 10.15
C LYS A 261 18.95 19.02 11.35
N ALA A 262 17.84 19.20 12.07
CA ALA A 262 17.78 20.02 13.27
C ALA A 262 18.24 19.29 14.55
N GLY A 263 18.60 18.00 14.47
CA GLY A 263 19.00 17.20 15.62
C GLY A 263 17.86 16.92 16.61
N VAL A 264 16.61 16.97 16.16
CA VAL A 264 15.44 16.70 17.01
C VAL A 264 15.39 15.21 17.33
N ALA A 265 15.36 14.86 18.61
CA ALA A 265 15.25 13.46 19.04
C ALA A 265 13.95 12.83 18.51
N HIS A 266 14.04 11.63 17.94
CA HIS A 266 12.85 10.89 17.53
C HIS A 266 12.06 10.41 18.77
N THR A 267 10.75 10.23 18.62
CA THR A 267 9.90 9.66 19.68
C THR A 267 10.11 8.15 19.75
N PRO A 268 10.60 7.58 20.86
CA PRO A 268 10.77 6.14 20.97
C PRO A 268 9.43 5.41 20.90
N CYS A 269 9.34 4.39 20.06
CA CYS A 269 8.19 3.51 19.96
C CYS A 269 8.60 2.07 20.30
N ARG A 270 8.01 1.53 21.38
CA ARG A 270 8.27 0.15 21.83
C ARG A 270 7.78 -0.84 20.76
N PRO A 271 8.61 -1.82 20.34
CA PRO A 271 8.25 -2.75 19.28
C PRO A 271 6.91 -3.49 19.51
N GLU A 272 6.65 -3.92 20.74
CA GLU A 272 5.44 -4.66 21.11
C GLU A 272 4.18 -3.80 20.93
N LEU A 273 4.29 -2.52 21.32
CA LEU A 273 3.19 -1.57 21.16
C LEU A 273 2.97 -1.21 19.70
N LEU A 274 4.05 -1.08 18.92
CA LEU A 274 3.95 -0.81 17.50
C LEU A 274 3.27 -1.97 16.76
N GLN A 275 3.63 -3.21 17.09
CA GLN A 275 2.99 -4.41 16.53
C GLN A 275 1.50 -4.47 16.90
N ALA A 276 1.16 -4.21 18.18
CA ALA A 276 -0.23 -4.14 18.62
C ALA A 276 -1.01 -3.01 17.94
N ALA A 277 -0.40 -1.85 17.76
CA ALA A 277 -0.99 -0.71 17.05
C ALA A 277 -1.27 -1.05 15.58
N THR A 278 -0.33 -1.71 14.89
CA THR A 278 -0.50 -2.19 13.52
C THR A 278 -1.67 -3.16 13.41
N TRP A 279 -1.77 -4.14 14.31
CA TRP A 279 -2.90 -5.07 14.31
C TRP A 279 -4.22 -4.35 14.57
N HIS A 280 -4.25 -3.43 15.53
CA HIS A 280 -5.44 -2.64 15.86
C HIS A 280 -5.90 -1.78 14.68
N ALA A 281 -4.96 -1.12 13.99
CA ALA A 281 -5.22 -0.38 12.77
C ALA A 281 -5.79 -1.27 11.66
N ALA A 282 -5.20 -2.45 11.42
CA ALA A 282 -5.70 -3.42 10.46
C ALA A 282 -7.13 -3.88 10.80
N ARG A 283 -7.44 -4.04 12.08
CA ARG A 283 -8.76 -4.50 12.54
C ARG A 283 -9.84 -3.44 12.39
N HIS A 284 -9.54 -2.19 12.71
CA HIS A 284 -10.56 -1.16 12.91
C HIS A 284 -10.58 -0.07 11.83
N GLY A 285 -9.52 0.09 11.04
CA GLY A 285 -9.39 1.26 10.16
C GLY A 285 -9.52 2.55 10.97
N ILE A 286 -10.25 3.53 10.45
CA ILE A 286 -10.53 4.79 11.16
C ILE A 286 -11.90 4.83 11.86
N SER A 287 -12.63 3.72 11.89
CA SER A 287 -13.98 3.64 12.45
C SER A 287 -14.03 3.62 14.00
N SER A 288 -12.87 3.60 14.66
CA SER A 288 -12.72 3.39 16.09
C SER A 288 -11.65 4.33 16.67
N MET A 289 -10.94 3.88 17.69
CA MET A 289 -9.78 4.53 18.23
C MET A 289 -8.52 4.13 17.45
N LEU A 290 -7.48 4.95 17.51
CA LEU A 290 -6.13 4.64 17.02
C LEU A 290 -5.12 4.79 18.15
N VAL A 291 -4.06 4.00 18.08
CA VAL A 291 -2.89 4.18 18.95
C VAL A 291 -2.01 5.26 18.31
N ASP A 292 -1.88 6.40 19.00
CA ASP A 292 -1.04 7.51 18.53
C ASP A 292 0.47 7.14 18.55
N PRO A 293 1.35 7.91 17.91
CA PRO A 293 2.79 7.62 17.89
C PRO A 293 3.46 7.59 19.27
N LYS A 294 2.79 8.12 20.30
CA LYS A 294 3.24 8.08 21.70
C LYS A 294 2.65 6.90 22.47
N GLY A 295 1.96 5.98 21.79
CA GLY A 295 1.42 4.76 22.36
C GLY A 295 0.07 4.92 23.06
N ARG A 296 -0.66 6.02 22.86
CA ARG A 296 -1.93 6.29 23.55
C ARG A 296 -3.12 6.06 22.62
N LEU A 297 -4.13 5.38 23.15
CA LEU A 297 -5.41 5.19 22.46
C LEU A 297 -6.19 6.52 22.41
N ARG A 298 -6.56 6.98 21.22
CA ARG A 298 -7.29 8.24 20.95
C ARG A 298 -8.30 8.05 19.83
N SER A 299 -9.25 8.98 19.67
CA SER A 299 -10.14 8.92 18.51
C SER A 299 -9.36 9.04 17.20
N SER A 300 -9.82 8.41 16.12
CA SER A 300 -9.17 8.56 14.81
C SER A 300 -9.09 10.03 14.38
N GLY A 301 -10.12 10.82 14.65
CA GLY A 301 -10.13 12.26 14.37
C GLY A 301 -9.00 13.02 15.09
N ASP A 302 -8.76 12.72 16.37
CA ASP A 302 -7.67 13.36 17.13
C ASP A 302 -6.29 12.97 16.58
N VAL A 303 -6.11 11.70 16.21
CA VAL A 303 -4.84 11.20 15.66
C VAL A 303 -4.57 11.81 14.29
N LEU A 304 -5.57 11.88 13.41
CA LEU A 304 -5.46 12.49 12.08
C LEU A 304 -5.26 14.01 12.18
N CYS A 305 -5.91 14.69 13.13
CA CYS A 305 -5.65 16.11 13.41
C CYS A 305 -4.22 16.33 13.92
N ALA A 306 -3.70 15.45 14.79
CA ALA A 306 -2.32 15.51 15.24
C ALA A 306 -1.34 15.25 14.09
N LEU A 307 -1.64 14.30 13.20
CA LEU A 307 -0.86 14.04 11.98
C LEU A 307 -0.80 15.27 11.08
N LEU A 308 -1.94 15.86 10.73
CA LEU A 308 -2.00 17.06 9.87
C LEU A 308 -1.25 18.25 10.49
N ARG A 309 -1.34 18.45 11.80
CA ARG A 309 -0.54 19.48 12.49
C ARG A 309 0.96 19.18 12.45
N TYR A 310 1.34 17.91 12.60
CA TYR A 310 2.73 17.48 12.58
C TYR A 310 3.37 17.71 11.20
N ILE A 311 2.66 17.38 10.11
CA ILE A 311 3.17 17.54 8.74
C ILE A 311 2.83 18.89 8.10
N GLY A 312 2.03 19.72 8.76
CA GLY A 312 1.47 20.97 8.23
C GLY A 312 2.48 21.89 7.56
N PRO A 313 3.60 22.25 8.24
CA PRO A 313 4.64 23.08 7.63
C PRO A 313 5.24 22.47 6.37
N ALA A 314 5.50 21.15 6.38
CA ALA A 314 6.04 20.46 5.22
C ALA A 314 5.02 20.42 4.06
N LEU A 315 3.72 20.31 4.34
CA LEU A 315 2.70 20.40 3.30
C LEU A 315 2.60 21.82 2.71
N GLU A 316 2.78 22.86 3.51
CA GLU A 316 2.82 24.25 3.04
C GLU A 316 4.02 24.48 2.11
N ASP A 317 5.21 24.03 2.51
CA ASP A 317 6.44 24.15 1.73
C ASP A 317 6.38 23.42 0.38
N ASN A 318 5.62 22.32 0.31
CA ASN A 318 5.43 21.54 -0.93
C ASN A 318 4.18 21.95 -1.73
N GLY A 319 3.36 22.88 -1.22
CA GLY A 319 2.11 23.30 -1.87
C GLY A 319 0.93 22.32 -1.73
N ASP A 320 1.07 21.28 -0.90
CA ASP A 320 0.11 20.18 -0.76
C ASP A 320 -1.00 20.43 0.28
N HIS A 321 -0.82 21.45 1.12
CA HIS A 321 -1.60 21.62 2.35
C HIS A 321 -3.11 21.61 2.11
N ARG A 322 -3.58 22.36 1.12
CA ARG A 322 -5.01 22.49 0.81
C ARG A 322 -5.60 21.17 0.31
N GLU A 323 -4.91 20.51 -0.61
CA GLU A 323 -5.37 19.26 -1.22
C GLU A 323 -5.42 18.13 -0.19
N VAL A 324 -4.31 17.89 0.52
CA VAL A 324 -4.21 16.82 1.52
C VAL A 324 -5.21 17.02 2.65
N THR A 325 -5.32 18.23 3.20
CA THR A 325 -6.25 18.51 4.30
C THR A 325 -7.71 18.31 3.88
N SER A 326 -8.08 18.77 2.68
CA SER A 326 -9.42 18.57 2.12
C SER A 326 -9.76 17.08 1.96
N LEU A 327 -8.83 16.28 1.44
CA LEU A 327 -9.01 14.85 1.25
C LEU A 327 -9.07 14.07 2.57
N VAL A 328 -8.25 14.43 3.56
CA VAL A 328 -8.33 13.83 4.91
C VAL A 328 -9.67 14.16 5.58
N HIS A 329 -10.20 15.37 5.40
CA HIS A 329 -11.55 15.70 5.88
C HIS A 329 -12.64 14.86 5.19
N ARG A 330 -12.53 14.65 3.87
CA ARG A 330 -13.44 13.78 3.12
C ARG A 330 -13.39 12.34 3.64
N LEU A 331 -12.19 11.81 3.89
CA LEU A 331 -11.98 10.49 4.47
C LEU A 331 -12.69 10.35 5.84
N LEU A 332 -12.52 11.33 6.73
CA LEU A 332 -13.18 11.33 8.05
C LEU A 332 -14.71 11.37 7.97
N GLN A 333 -15.28 12.00 6.94
CA GLN A 333 -16.73 12.08 6.75
C GLN A 333 -17.32 10.79 6.16
N ARG A 334 -16.59 10.15 5.23
CA ARG A 334 -17.07 9.01 4.45
C ARG A 334 -16.68 7.65 5.02
N GLY A 335 -15.65 7.59 5.85
CA GLY A 335 -14.96 6.35 6.22
C GLY A 335 -14.03 5.86 5.12
N THR A 336 -13.30 4.77 5.40
CA THR A 336 -12.34 4.19 4.46
C THR A 336 -13.03 3.45 3.31
N SER A 337 -12.24 3.00 2.34
CA SER A 337 -12.71 2.12 1.28
C SER A 337 -13.26 0.78 1.83
N ALA A 338 -12.69 0.25 2.92
CA ALA A 338 -13.27 -0.91 3.61
C ALA A 338 -14.67 -0.64 4.18
N ASP A 339 -14.91 0.56 4.74
CA ASP A 339 -16.24 0.93 5.24
C ASP A 339 -17.27 1.00 4.09
N ARG A 340 -16.85 1.47 2.91
CA ARG A 340 -17.70 1.48 1.71
C ARG A 340 -18.04 0.07 1.22
N GLN A 341 -17.06 -0.82 1.18
CA GLN A 341 -17.29 -2.22 0.79
C GLN A 341 -18.28 -2.90 1.73
N ARG A 342 -18.15 -2.67 3.05
CA ARG A 342 -19.13 -3.19 4.03
C ARG A 342 -20.53 -2.64 3.83
N ARG A 343 -20.66 -1.34 3.53
CA ARG A 343 -21.97 -0.75 3.19
C ARG A 343 -22.57 -1.37 1.94
N ALA A 344 -21.79 -1.51 0.87
CA ALA A 344 -22.23 -2.16 -0.36
C ALA A 344 -22.65 -3.63 -0.13
N LEU A 345 -21.88 -4.37 0.68
CA LEU A 345 -22.22 -5.74 1.08
C LEU A 345 -23.56 -5.79 1.84
N ALA A 346 -23.78 -4.88 2.78
CA ALA A 346 -25.01 -4.82 3.57
C ALA A 346 -26.24 -4.38 2.74
N GLU A 347 -26.03 -3.51 1.74
CA GLU A 347 -27.10 -2.99 0.88
C GLU A 347 -27.59 -4.02 -0.14
N ALA A 348 -26.68 -4.71 -0.84
CA ALA A 348 -27.04 -5.60 -1.93
C ALA A 348 -26.08 -6.78 -2.17
N GLY A 349 -25.29 -7.16 -1.15
CA GLY A 349 -24.43 -8.34 -1.20
C GLY A 349 -23.18 -8.18 -2.07
N LEU A 350 -22.55 -9.31 -2.40
CA LEU A 350 -21.32 -9.36 -3.21
C LEU A 350 -21.45 -8.65 -4.58
N PRO A 351 -22.59 -8.70 -5.30
CA PRO A 351 -22.72 -7.96 -6.56
C PRO A 351 -22.48 -6.45 -6.43
N ALA A 352 -22.95 -5.82 -5.35
CA ALA A 352 -22.71 -4.40 -5.11
C ALA A 352 -21.26 -4.11 -4.72
N VAL A 353 -20.60 -5.02 -4.00
CA VAL A 353 -19.16 -4.93 -3.76
C VAL A 353 -18.39 -5.03 -5.07
N GLY A 354 -18.73 -6.00 -5.92
CA GLY A 354 -18.15 -6.16 -7.25
C GLY A 354 -18.29 -4.92 -8.11
N ALA A 355 -19.48 -4.32 -8.15
CA ALA A 355 -19.71 -3.06 -8.84
C ALA A 355 -18.82 -1.93 -8.28
N LEU A 356 -18.74 -1.79 -6.96
CA LEU A 356 -17.92 -0.76 -6.31
C LEU A 356 -16.41 -0.90 -6.63
N ILE A 357 -15.86 -2.11 -6.51
CA ILE A 357 -14.41 -2.32 -6.66
C ILE A 357 -13.96 -2.35 -8.13
N THR A 358 -14.88 -2.58 -9.08
CA THR A 358 -14.59 -2.56 -10.53
C THR A 358 -14.97 -1.23 -11.18
N SER A 359 -15.84 -0.41 -10.57
CA SER A 359 -16.23 0.90 -11.12
C SER A 359 -15.16 1.98 -11.00
N GLY A 360 -14.27 1.89 -10.00
CA GLY A 360 -13.18 2.86 -9.80
C GLY A 360 -12.18 2.93 -10.97
N ALA A 361 -12.28 2.00 -11.91
CA ALA A 361 -11.49 1.88 -13.12
C ALA A 361 -12.09 2.61 -14.35
N THR A 362 -13.37 3.00 -14.28
CA THR A 362 -14.15 3.49 -15.45
C THR A 362 -14.54 4.97 -15.37
N ILE A 363 -14.30 5.65 -14.24
CA ILE A 363 -14.62 7.06 -14.09
C ILE A 363 -13.43 7.90 -14.57
N VAL A 364 -13.55 8.43 -15.78
CA VAL A 364 -12.77 9.56 -16.32
C VAL A 364 -13.60 10.81 -16.23
#